data_AF-A0A3N2D0N3-F1
#
_entry.id   AF-A0A3N2D0N3-F1
#
_cell.length_a   1.000
_cell.length_b   1.000
_cell.length_c   1.000
_cell.angle_alpha   90.00
_cell.angle_beta   90.00
_cell.angle_gamma   90.00
#
_symmetry.space_group_name_H-M   'P 1'
#
loop_
_entity.id
_entity.type
_entity.pdbx_description
1 polymer ?
#
loop_
_entity_poly.entity_id
_entity_poly.type
_entity_poly.pdbx_seq_one_letter_code
_entity_poly.pdbx_strand_id
1 'polypeptide(L)'
;MTRTTTRTLLALPLLAALGLAACGSNGSGGSASGRPSAGEIAKVLTAGSDVTNGSTMDQEMADCYAGILADSKLSDETLRALVDGDENYTPADEEAEGNALVEAFTQAAADCGTPS
;
A
#
# COMPACT_ATOMS: atom_id res chain seq x y z
N MET A 1 -21.24 -30.94 59.84
CA MET A 1 -20.87 -29.61 59.31
C MET A 1 -19.75 -29.82 58.29
N THR A 2 -19.74 -29.36 57.04
CA THR A 2 -20.74 -29.02 56.02
C THR A 2 -19.93 -29.06 54.70
N ARG A 3 -20.47 -29.66 53.63
CA ARG A 3 -19.76 -29.94 52.37
C ARG A 3 -19.52 -28.67 51.54
N THR A 4 -18.36 -28.66 50.88
CA THR A 4 -18.02 -28.19 49.52
C THR A 4 -18.76 -26.96 48.96
N THR A 5 -18.03 -25.87 48.74
CA THR A 5 -18.42 -24.78 47.83
C THR A 5 -17.53 -24.76 46.60
N THR A 6 -18.01 -25.46 45.57
CA THR A 6 -17.48 -25.46 44.20
C THR A 6 -17.68 -24.06 43.60
N ARG A 7 -16.61 -23.29 43.40
CA ARG A 7 -16.66 -22.03 42.64
C ARG A 7 -16.77 -22.37 41.15
N THR A 8 -17.99 -22.32 40.63
CA THR A 8 -18.28 -22.36 39.19
C THR A 8 -17.83 -21.04 38.55
N LEU A 9 -16.67 -21.07 37.89
CA LEU A 9 -16.27 -20.03 36.95
C LEU A 9 -17.05 -20.24 35.64
N LEU A 10 -18.08 -19.42 35.44
CA LEU A 10 -18.72 -19.19 34.15
C LEU A 10 -17.71 -18.50 33.22
N ALA A 11 -17.01 -19.27 32.41
CA ALA A 11 -16.27 -18.74 31.27
C ALA A 11 -17.27 -18.46 30.13
N LEU A 12 -17.62 -17.19 29.96
CA LEU A 12 -18.37 -16.70 28.80
C LEU A 12 -17.57 -17.02 27.51
N PRO A 13 -18.18 -17.64 26.49
CA PRO A 13 -17.56 -17.67 25.17
C PRO A 13 -17.77 -16.28 24.55
N LEU A 14 -16.70 -15.48 24.50
CA LEU A 14 -16.65 -14.27 23.67
C LEU A 14 -16.60 -14.70 22.19
N LEU A 15 -17.77 -15.03 21.63
CA LEU A 15 -18.02 -14.90 20.21
C LEU A 15 -18.40 -13.45 19.95
N ALA A 16 -17.45 -12.64 19.49
CA ALA A 16 -17.70 -11.48 18.63
C ALA A 16 -16.37 -10.90 18.16
N ALA A 17 -16.05 -11.09 16.88
CA ALA A 17 -16.06 -10.00 15.91
C ALA A 17 -15.26 -10.42 14.68
N LEU A 18 -15.98 -10.50 13.55
CA LEU A 18 -15.42 -10.37 12.21
C LEU A 18 -14.76 -8.99 12.10
N GLY A 19 -13.53 -8.87 12.59
CA GLY A 19 -12.63 -7.84 12.12
C GLY A 19 -12.19 -8.25 10.74
N LEU A 20 -12.68 -7.56 9.71
CA LEU A 20 -12.04 -7.48 8.41
C LEU A 20 -10.55 -7.29 8.68
N ALA A 21 -9.77 -8.36 8.48
CA ALA A 21 -8.36 -8.25 8.22
C ALA A 21 -8.23 -7.55 6.86
N ALA A 22 -8.45 -6.23 6.85
CA ALA A 22 -7.64 -5.35 6.06
C ALA A 22 -6.21 -5.62 6.53
N CYS A 23 -5.55 -6.52 5.81
CA CYS A 23 -4.15 -6.82 5.94
C CYS A 23 -3.37 -5.56 5.54
N GLY A 24 -3.25 -4.63 6.49
CA GLY A 24 -2.39 -3.46 6.43
C GLY A 24 -1.41 -3.48 7.61
N SER A 25 -1.00 -4.67 8.06
CA SER A 25 0.08 -4.80 9.03
C SER A 25 0.98 -5.95 8.60
N ASN A 26 2.03 -5.59 7.87
CA ASN A 26 3.21 -6.41 7.64
C ASN A 26 4.33 -5.43 7.21
N GLY A 27 5.15 -4.85 8.10
CA GLY A 27 5.28 -5.11 9.52
C GLY A 27 6.31 -4.20 10.19
N SER A 28 6.57 -4.51 11.46
CA SER A 28 7.87 -4.41 12.14
C SER A 28 8.78 -3.23 11.79
N GLY A 29 8.66 -2.17 12.59
CA GLY A 29 9.78 -1.39 13.13
C GLY A 29 10.96 -1.04 12.22
N GLY A 30 11.05 0.24 11.85
CA GLY A 30 12.32 0.86 11.43
C GLY A 30 12.13 2.04 10.49
N SER A 31 12.25 3.25 11.03
CA SER A 31 12.56 4.49 10.30
C SER A 31 11.67 4.86 9.10
N ALA A 32 10.63 5.63 9.38
CA ALA A 32 9.78 6.31 8.39
C ALA A 32 10.53 7.46 7.66
N SER A 33 11.57 7.16 6.88
CA SER A 33 12.26 8.09 5.98
C SER A 33 13.01 7.37 4.83
N GLY A 34 12.50 6.23 4.37
CA GLY A 34 13.13 5.48 3.27
C GLY A 34 12.18 5.28 2.09
N ARG A 35 12.75 5.08 0.90
CA ARG A 35 12.02 4.70 -0.31
C ARG A 35 10.99 3.59 -0.05
N PRO A 36 9.71 3.78 -0.41
CA PRO A 36 8.73 2.70 -0.29
C PRO A 36 9.06 1.56 -1.26
N SER A 37 8.64 0.36 -0.89
CA SER A 37 8.82 -0.83 -1.72
C SER A 37 7.84 -0.86 -2.90
N ALA A 38 8.19 -1.57 -3.97
CA ALA A 38 7.29 -1.81 -5.10
C ALA A 38 5.94 -2.41 -4.64
N GLY A 39 5.93 -3.30 -3.65
CA GLY A 39 4.67 -3.86 -3.12
C GLY A 39 3.80 -2.83 -2.39
N GLU A 40 4.38 -1.79 -1.80
CA GLU A 40 3.62 -0.68 -1.21
C GLU A 40 3.02 0.21 -2.31
N ILE A 41 3.81 0.53 -3.34
CA ILE A 41 3.37 1.33 -4.48
C ILE A 41 2.25 0.61 -5.27
N ALA A 42 2.41 -0.69 -5.55
CA ALA A 42 1.43 -1.49 -6.28
C ALA A 42 0.06 -1.52 -5.59
N LYS A 43 0.04 -1.61 -4.25
CA LYS A 43 -1.20 -1.54 -3.47
C LYS A 43 -1.95 -0.25 -3.72
N VAL A 44 -1.27 0.89 -3.79
CA VAL A 44 -1.93 2.19 -4.01
C VAL A 44 -2.43 2.32 -5.45
N LEU A 45 -1.68 1.79 -6.43
CA LEU A 45 -2.12 1.73 -7.83
C LEU A 45 -3.39 0.88 -8.00
N THR A 46 -3.46 -0.27 -7.33
CA THR A 46 -4.67 -1.11 -7.34
C THR A 46 -5.83 -0.47 -6.56
N ALA A 47 -5.57 0.08 -5.37
CA ALA A 47 -6.60 0.65 -4.49
C ALA A 47 -7.18 1.97 -5.02
N GLY A 48 -6.39 2.78 -5.73
CA GLY A 48 -6.86 4.00 -6.40
C GLY A 48 -7.81 3.68 -7.56
N SER A 49 -7.77 2.46 -8.10
CA SER A 49 -8.61 2.03 -9.21
C SER A 49 -10.04 1.61 -8.79
N ASP A 50 -10.27 1.32 -7.50
CA ASP A 50 -11.58 0.90 -6.97
C ASP A 50 -12.59 2.05 -6.85
N VAL A 51 -12.17 3.31 -6.84
CA VAL A 51 -13.02 4.42 -6.35
C VAL A 51 -13.76 5.18 -7.46
N THR A 52 -13.34 5.12 -8.74
CA THR A 52 -13.89 6.06 -9.75
C THR A 52 -14.28 5.53 -11.12
N ASN A 53 -13.84 4.35 -11.61
CA ASN A 53 -14.17 3.98 -13.01
C ASN A 53 -14.26 2.49 -13.39
N GLY A 54 -14.31 1.54 -12.46
CA GLY A 54 -14.62 0.13 -12.79
C GLY A 54 -13.57 -0.61 -13.64
N SER A 55 -12.48 0.06 -14.01
CA SER A 55 -11.28 -0.53 -14.60
C SER A 55 -10.23 -0.61 -13.49
N THR A 56 -10.25 -1.70 -12.73
CA THR A 56 -9.16 -2.02 -11.80
C THR A 56 -7.90 -2.28 -12.63
N MET A 57 -6.82 -1.56 -12.36
CA MET A 57 -5.52 -1.97 -12.87
C MET A 57 -5.26 -3.40 -12.39
N ASP A 58 -5.05 -4.34 -13.32
CA ASP A 58 -4.76 -5.72 -12.96
C ASP A 58 -3.53 -5.76 -12.05
N GLN A 59 -3.52 -6.67 -11.08
CA GLN A 59 -2.46 -6.70 -10.08
C GLN A 59 -1.08 -6.91 -10.70
N GLU A 60 -0.99 -7.68 -11.79
CA GLU A 60 0.25 -7.86 -12.57
C GLU A 60 0.72 -6.56 -13.24
N MET A 61 -0.22 -5.75 -13.73
CA MET A 61 0.06 -4.41 -14.27
C MET A 61 0.54 -3.47 -13.16
N ALA A 62 -0.13 -3.49 -12.02
CA ALA A 62 0.23 -2.66 -10.87
C ALA A 62 1.61 -3.03 -10.31
N ASP A 63 1.93 -4.32 -10.22
CA ASP A 63 3.24 -4.80 -9.78
C ASP A 63 4.35 -4.38 -10.77
N CYS A 64 4.08 -4.44 -12.07
CA CYS A 64 5.02 -3.99 -13.10
C CYS A 64 5.28 -2.47 -13.03
N TYR A 65 4.22 -1.66 -12.96
CA TYR A 65 4.35 -0.21 -12.80
C TYR A 65 5.07 0.16 -11.50
N ALA A 66 4.75 -0.53 -10.42
CA ALA A 66 5.35 -0.28 -9.12
C ALA A 66 6.84 -0.63 -9.07
N GLY A 67 7.27 -1.67 -9.79
CA GLY A 67 8.69 -1.97 -9.97
C GLY A 67 9.42 -0.81 -10.63
N ILE A 68 8.88 -0.29 -11.74
CA ILE A 68 9.49 0.82 -12.47
C ILE A 68 9.49 2.12 -11.66
N LEU A 69 8.42 2.41 -10.93
CA LEU A 69 8.37 3.55 -10.00
C LEU A 69 9.38 3.40 -8.86
N ALA A 70 9.49 2.20 -8.27
CA ALA A 70 10.49 1.90 -7.24
C ALA A 70 11.93 2.01 -7.75
N ASP A 71 12.20 1.75 -9.03
CA ASP A 71 13.53 1.90 -9.63
C ASP A 71 13.77 3.27 -10.31
N SER A 72 12.75 4.14 -10.33
CA SER A 72 12.80 5.43 -11.02
C SER A 72 13.75 6.45 -10.38
N LYS A 73 13.95 7.59 -11.04
CA LYS A 73 14.71 8.71 -10.47
C LYS A 73 13.91 9.58 -9.49
N LEU A 74 12.66 9.22 -9.20
CA LEU A 74 11.85 9.93 -8.21
C LEU A 74 12.53 9.88 -6.85
N SER A 75 12.43 10.99 -6.12
CA SER A 75 12.85 11.06 -4.73
C SER A 75 12.05 10.09 -3.86
N ASP A 76 12.68 9.65 -2.78
CA ASP A 76 12.06 8.76 -1.81
C ASP A 76 10.84 9.44 -1.17
N GLU A 77 10.90 10.76 -1.01
CA GLU A 77 9.82 11.61 -0.54
C GLU A 77 8.64 11.64 -1.51
N THR A 78 8.87 11.77 -2.82
CA THR A 78 7.79 11.75 -3.82
C THR A 78 7.11 10.39 -3.88
N LEU A 79 7.89 9.30 -3.86
CA LEU A 79 7.32 7.94 -3.82
C LEU A 79 6.56 7.70 -2.52
N ARG A 80 7.04 8.23 -1.39
CA ARG A 80 6.34 8.16 -0.11
C ARG A 80 5.03 8.94 -0.15
N ALA A 81 5.04 10.16 -0.69
CA ALA A 81 3.84 10.98 -0.87
C ALA A 81 2.79 10.28 -1.74
N LEU A 82 3.22 9.58 -2.79
CA LEU A 82 2.34 8.74 -3.60
C LEU A 82 1.71 7.60 -2.77
N VAL A 83 2.50 6.90 -1.96
CA VAL A 83 2.02 5.79 -1.13
C VAL A 83 1.09 6.27 -0.01
N ASP A 84 1.43 7.39 0.62
CA ASP A 84 0.67 7.97 1.72
C ASP A 84 -0.58 8.74 1.25
N GLY A 85 -0.70 8.97 -0.07
CA GLY A 85 -1.78 9.76 -0.67
C GLY A 85 -1.73 11.23 -0.27
N ASP A 86 -0.53 11.79 -0.10
CA ASP A 86 -0.35 13.18 0.30
C ASP A 86 -0.58 14.14 -0.87
N GLU A 87 -1.81 14.62 -1.00
CA GLU A 87 -2.23 15.58 -2.02
C GLU A 87 -1.59 16.98 -1.86
N ASN A 88 -0.99 17.27 -0.70
CA ASN A 88 -0.35 18.57 -0.43
C ASN A 88 1.17 18.51 -0.55
N TYR A 89 1.72 17.37 -0.97
CA TYR A 89 3.14 17.23 -1.20
C TYR A 89 3.61 18.17 -2.32
N THR A 90 4.65 18.94 -2.03
CA THR A 90 5.34 19.77 -3.01
C THR A 90 6.80 19.34 -3.05
N PRO A 91 7.29 18.81 -4.19
CA PRO A 91 8.69 18.42 -4.30
C PRO A 91 9.59 19.65 -4.25
N ALA A 92 10.82 19.46 -3.78
CA ALA A 92 11.83 20.53 -3.75
C ALA A 92 12.23 21.03 -5.15
N ASP A 93 12.17 20.14 -6.14
CA ASP A 93 12.43 20.42 -7.56
C ASP A 93 11.26 19.85 -8.39
N GLU A 94 10.24 20.70 -8.59
CA GLU A 94 9.02 20.33 -9.33
C GLU A 94 9.30 19.92 -10.77
N GLU A 95 10.26 20.56 -11.45
CA GLU A 95 10.60 20.26 -12.83
C GLU A 95 11.30 18.90 -12.94
N ALA A 96 12.29 18.62 -12.07
CA ALA A 96 13.00 17.35 -12.09
C ALA A 96 12.10 16.18 -11.72
N GLU A 97 11.31 16.31 -10.65
CA GLU A 97 10.41 15.24 -10.18
C GLU A 97 9.26 15.02 -11.18
N GLY A 98 8.72 16.08 -11.76
CA GLY A 98 7.69 15.98 -12.81
C GLY A 98 8.21 15.25 -14.06
N ASN A 99 9.42 15.58 -14.51
CA ASN A 99 10.06 14.87 -15.63
C ASN A 99 10.32 13.40 -15.29
N ALA A 100 10.87 13.11 -14.11
CA ALA A 100 11.13 11.74 -13.66
C ALA A 100 9.83 10.92 -13.55
N LEU A 101 8.73 11.54 -13.11
CA LEU A 101 7.41 10.92 -13.04
C LEU A 101 6.91 10.56 -14.43
N VAL A 102 6.93 11.51 -15.36
CA VAL A 102 6.50 11.29 -16.75
C VAL A 102 7.35 10.22 -17.44
N GLU A 103 8.67 10.24 -17.24
CA GLU A 103 9.59 9.21 -17.75
C GLU A 103 9.22 7.82 -17.19
N ALA A 104 9.05 7.70 -15.87
CA ALA A 104 8.73 6.44 -15.23
C ALA A 104 7.38 5.87 -15.71
N PHE A 105 6.35 6.72 -15.82
CA PHE A 105 5.04 6.29 -16.32
C PHE A 105 5.05 5.94 -17.81
N THR A 106 5.82 6.66 -18.62
CA THR A 106 5.98 6.36 -20.05
C THR A 106 6.70 5.02 -20.24
N GLN A 107 7.76 4.79 -19.46
CA GLN A 107 8.48 3.52 -19.46
C GLN A 107 7.57 2.38 -18.98
N ALA A 108 6.82 2.59 -17.90
CA ALA A 108 5.87 1.59 -17.42
C ALA A 108 4.77 1.28 -18.44
N ALA A 109 4.26 2.28 -19.15
CA ALA A 109 3.31 2.03 -20.23
C ALA A 109 3.93 1.25 -21.40
N ALA A 110 5.20 1.50 -21.74
CA ALA A 110 5.90 0.78 -22.79
C ALA A 110 6.23 -0.67 -22.41
N ASP A 111 6.72 -0.88 -21.18
CA ASP A 111 7.22 -2.17 -20.70
C ASP A 111 6.08 -3.06 -20.18
N CYS A 112 5.07 -2.48 -19.53
CA CYS A 112 3.96 -3.21 -18.92
C CYS A 112 2.70 -3.22 -19.81
N GLY A 113 2.52 -2.26 -20.73
CA GLY A 113 1.30 -2.12 -21.53
C GLY A 113 1.11 -3.15 -22.65
N THR A 114 2.03 -4.11 -22.80
CA THR A 114 1.89 -5.18 -23.79
C THR A 114 1.32 -6.44 -23.14
N PRO A 115 0.12 -6.90 -23.55
CA PRO A 115 -0.36 -8.20 -23.10
C PRO A 115 0.55 -9.29 -23.65
N SER A 116 1.08 -10.14 -22.78
CA SER A 116 1.80 -11.36 -23.16
C SER A 116 0.84 -12.41 -23.76
#